data_AF-A0A9C7SA45-F1
#
_entry.id   AF-A0A9C7SA45-F1
#
_cell.length_a   1.000
_cell.length_b   1.000
_cell.length_c   1.000
_cell.angle_alpha   90.00
_cell.angle_beta   90.00
_cell.angle_gamma   90.00
#
_symmetry.space_group_name_H-M   'P 1'
#
loop_
_entity.id
_entity.type
_entity.pdbx_description
1 polymer ?
#
loop_
_entity_poly.entity_id
_entity_poly.type
_entity_poly.pdbx_seq_one_letter_code
_entity_poly.pdbx_strand_id
1 'polypeptide(L)'
;MISPHAIIEEGAIIGKDVSIGHFSIVGKDVKIGDGTRIGPHVTLTGHTSIGKNNHIFQYASVGEVPQSTMYKNEPTELLIGDNNIVREFCTLHTG
;
A
#
# COMPACT_ATOMS: atom_id res chain seq x y z
N MET A 1 11.58 8.51 5.53
CA MET A 1 11.78 8.08 6.94
C MET A 1 10.79 6.98 7.26
N ILE A 2 11.26 5.82 7.68
CA ILE A 2 10.42 4.66 8.01
C ILE A 2 10.40 4.54 9.53
N SER A 3 9.20 4.47 10.11
CA SER A 3 9.03 4.25 11.54
C SER A 3 9.64 2.90 11.96
N PRO A 4 10.32 2.81 13.12
CA PRO A 4 10.79 1.53 13.67
C PRO A 4 9.65 0.59 14.08
N HIS A 5 8.41 1.09 14.14
CA HIS A 5 7.21 0.32 14.45
C HIS A 5 6.34 0.02 13.21
N ALA A 6 6.84 0.31 12.00
CA ALA A 6 6.24 -0.20 10.78
C ALA A 6 6.69 -1.65 10.56
N ILE A 7 5.78 -2.49 10.07
CA ILE A 7 6.10 -3.86 9.64
C ILE A 7 6.24 -3.82 8.12
N ILE A 8 7.43 -4.15 7.62
CA ILE A 8 7.70 -4.28 6.20
C ILE A 8 8.17 -5.71 5.98
N GLU A 9 7.39 -6.49 5.24
CA GLU A 9 7.74 -7.87 4.94
C GLU A 9 8.91 -7.95 3.94
N GLU A 10 9.70 -9.02 4.07
CA GLU A 10 10.78 -9.31 3.14
C GLU A 10 10.22 -9.56 1.73
N GLY A 11 10.69 -8.78 0.76
CA GLY A 11 10.20 -8.79 -0.63
C GLY A 11 9.64 -7.44 -1.07
N ALA A 12 9.12 -6.63 -0.13
CA ALA A 12 8.56 -5.33 -0.44
C ALA A 12 9.62 -4.40 -1.07
N ILE A 13 9.23 -3.69 -2.12
CA ILE A 13 10.14 -2.77 -2.83
C ILE A 13 9.80 -1.34 -2.44
N ILE A 14 10.75 -0.68 -1.79
CA ILE A 14 10.57 0.68 -1.29
C ILE A 14 11.47 1.64 -2.08
N GLY A 15 10.87 2.64 -2.72
CA GLY A 15 11.56 3.69 -3.46
C GLY A 15 12.34 4.66 -2.56
N LYS A 16 13.02 5.60 -3.22
CA LYS A 16 13.78 6.66 -2.54
C LYS A 16 12.85 7.65 -1.86
N ASP A 17 13.29 8.20 -0.73
CA ASP A 17 12.57 9.24 0.01
C ASP A 17 11.14 8.89 0.42
N VAL A 18 10.80 7.59 0.45
CA VAL A 18 9.51 7.11 0.97
C VAL A 18 9.44 7.33 2.48
N SER A 19 8.27 7.73 2.97
CA SER A 19 7.98 7.79 4.40
C SER A 19 6.88 6.82 4.78
N ILE A 20 7.08 6.06 5.85
CA ILE A 20 6.08 5.09 6.35
C ILE A 20 5.85 5.34 7.84
N GLY A 21 4.59 5.63 8.18
CA GLY A 21 4.14 5.92 9.54
C GLY A 21 4.17 4.70 10.47
N HIS A 22 3.99 4.97 11.77
CA HIS A 22 3.97 3.95 12.80
C HIS A 22 2.81 2.97 12.59
N PHE A 23 3.05 1.69 12.89
CA PHE A 23 2.04 0.63 12.87
C PHE A 23 1.40 0.39 11.49
N SER A 24 2.03 0.87 10.43
CA SER A 24 1.66 0.52 9.06
C SER A 24 2.30 -0.81 8.68
N ILE A 25 1.59 -1.57 7.84
CA ILE A 25 1.99 -2.88 7.35
C ILE A 25 2.20 -2.78 5.85
N VAL A 26 3.32 -3.29 5.35
CA VAL A 26 3.64 -3.40 3.93
C VAL A 26 3.95 -4.85 3.59
N GLY A 27 3.06 -5.48 2.84
CA GLY A 27 3.19 -6.87 2.40
C GLY A 27 4.32 -7.08 1.40
N LYS A 28 4.82 -8.33 1.32
CA LYS A 28 5.99 -8.71 0.52
C LYS A 28 5.90 -8.38 -0.98
N ASP A 29 4.69 -8.32 -1.54
CA ASP A 29 4.48 -8.10 -2.98
C ASP A 29 4.16 -6.63 -3.33
N VAL A 30 4.25 -5.74 -2.33
CA VAL A 30 3.98 -4.32 -2.49
C VAL A 30 5.21 -3.57 -3.02
N LYS A 31 4.97 -2.68 -3.99
CA LYS A 31 5.98 -1.76 -4.53
C LYS A 31 5.53 -0.32 -4.31
N ILE A 32 6.40 0.50 -3.72
CA ILE A 32 6.11 1.91 -3.40
C ILE A 32 7.11 2.80 -4.13
N GLY A 33 6.61 3.68 -4.99
CA GLY A 33 7.41 4.63 -5.76
C GLY A 33 7.98 5.78 -4.94
N ASP A 34 9.00 6.43 -5.50
CA ASP A 34 9.76 7.50 -4.84
C ASP A 34 8.89 8.64 -4.29
N GLY A 35 9.27 9.18 -3.14
CA GLY A 35 8.62 10.33 -2.50
C GLY A 35 7.20 10.07 -1.98
N THR A 36 6.69 8.84 -2.09
CA THR A 36 5.37 8.48 -1.56
C THR A 36 5.36 8.47 -0.03
N ARG A 37 4.28 9.00 0.54
CA ARG A 37 4.04 9.10 1.97
C ARG A 37 2.91 8.20 2.39
N ILE A 38 3.23 7.25 3.25
CA ILE A 38 2.29 6.34 3.90
C ILE A 38 2.11 6.80 5.35
N GLY A 39 0.87 7.13 5.72
CA GLY A 39 0.47 7.52 7.06
C GLY A 39 0.64 6.37 8.06
N PRO A 40 0.35 6.61 9.35
CA PRO A 40 0.33 5.56 10.36
C PRO A 40 -0.89 4.65 10.18
N HIS A 41 -0.82 3.40 10.66
CA HIS A 41 -1.93 2.44 10.60
C HIS A 41 -2.49 2.19 9.18
N VAL A 42 -1.65 2.26 8.15
CA VAL A 42 -2.04 1.89 6.78
C VAL A 42 -1.70 0.43 6.55
N THR A 43 -2.61 -0.30 5.93
CA THR A 43 -2.36 -1.68 5.47
C THR A 43 -2.19 -1.67 3.96
N LEU A 44 -0.99 -2.01 3.49
CA LEU A 44 -0.68 -2.24 2.08
C LEU A 44 -0.42 -3.74 1.88
N THR A 45 -1.18 -4.39 1.02
CA THR A 45 -1.08 -5.85 0.78
C THR A 45 -1.31 -6.21 -0.69
N GLY A 46 -1.32 -7.51 -0.99
CA GLY A 46 -1.55 -8.05 -2.34
C GLY A 46 -0.47 -7.66 -3.36
N HIS A 47 -0.71 -7.99 -4.63
CA HIS A 47 0.14 -7.55 -5.74
C HIS A 47 -0.16 -6.09 -6.08
N THR A 48 0.41 -5.18 -5.28
CA THR A 48 0.09 -3.75 -5.33
C THR A 48 1.30 -2.93 -5.73
N SER A 49 1.16 -2.13 -6.79
CA SER A 49 2.15 -1.13 -7.19
C SER A 49 1.61 0.28 -7.00
N ILE A 50 2.28 1.07 -6.18
CA ILE A 50 1.97 2.47 -5.91
C ILE A 50 3.05 3.32 -6.56
N GLY A 51 2.66 4.29 -7.39
CA GLY A 51 3.56 5.23 -8.05
C GLY A 51 4.23 6.22 -7.10
N LYS A 52 4.73 7.32 -7.67
CA LYS A 52 5.51 8.36 -6.99
C LYS A 52 4.64 9.43 -6.37
N ASN A 53 5.17 10.08 -5.33
CA ASN A 53 4.59 11.26 -4.70
C ASN A 53 3.12 11.09 -4.25
N ASN A 54 2.70 9.86 -3.95
CA ASN A 54 1.38 9.60 -3.41
C ASN A 54 1.32 9.97 -1.93
N HIS A 55 0.12 10.26 -1.43
CA HIS A 55 -0.12 10.44 -0.01
C HIS A 55 -1.30 9.58 0.45
N ILE A 56 -1.01 8.54 1.21
CA ILE A 56 -2.00 7.58 1.74
C ILE A 56 -2.16 7.85 3.23
N PHE A 57 -3.37 8.25 3.65
CA PHE A 57 -3.69 8.63 5.02
C PHE A 57 -4.05 7.42 5.89
N GLN A 58 -4.07 7.65 7.19
CA GLN A 58 -4.25 6.62 8.22
C GLN A 58 -5.51 5.78 8.05
N TYR A 59 -5.42 4.50 8.43
CA TYR A 59 -6.50 3.51 8.37
C TYR A 59 -7.01 3.18 6.96
N ALA A 60 -6.29 3.59 5.92
CA ALA A 60 -6.54 3.09 4.57
C ALA A 60 -6.13 1.62 4.46
N SER A 61 -6.96 0.82 3.78
CA SER A 61 -6.66 -0.56 3.39
C SER A 61 -6.51 -0.62 1.88
N VAL A 62 -5.32 -0.99 1.40
CA VAL A 62 -4.94 -0.88 -0.01
C VAL A 62 -4.35 -2.19 -0.50
N GLY A 63 -4.95 -2.76 -1.54
CA GLY A 63 -4.48 -4.00 -2.18
C GLY A 63 -5.07 -5.28 -1.61
N GLU A 64 -6.09 -5.19 -0.74
CA GLU A 64 -6.80 -6.37 -0.25
C GLU A 64 -7.50 -7.12 -1.40
N VAL A 65 -7.87 -8.38 -1.13
CA VAL A 65 -8.57 -9.22 -2.12
C VAL A 65 -9.94 -8.64 -2.51
N PRO A 66 -10.45 -8.92 -3.72
CA PRO A 66 -11.79 -8.51 -4.11
C PRO A 66 -12.87 -9.06 -3.16
N GLN A 67 -13.93 -8.29 -2.95
CA GLN A 67 -15.13 -8.74 -2.22
C GLN A 67 -16.09 -9.58 -3.08
N SER A 68 -15.70 -9.87 -4.33
CA SER A 68 -16.51 -10.66 -5.26
C SER A 68 -16.61 -12.10 -4.76
N THR A 69 -17.83 -12.64 -4.70
CA THR A 69 -18.06 -14.06 -4.41
C THR A 69 -17.52 -15.00 -5.48
N MET A 70 -17.14 -14.45 -6.65
CA MET A 70 -16.57 -15.20 -7.76
C MET A 70 -15.04 -15.25 -7.73
N TYR A 71 -14.39 -14.49 -6.85
CA TYR A 71 -12.94 -14.51 -6.70
C TYR A 71 -12.48 -15.84 -6.08
N LYS A 72 -11.50 -16.48 -6.71
CA LYS A 72 -10.95 -17.79 -6.35
C LYS A 72 -9.44 -17.75 -6.14
N ASN A 73 -8.91 -16.63 -5.64
CA ASN A 73 -7.49 -16.39 -5.47
C ASN A 73 -6.73 -16.30 -6.81
N GLU A 74 -7.39 -15.76 -7.85
CA GLU A 74 -6.70 -15.38 -9.07
C GLU A 74 -5.59 -14.35 -8.77
N PRO A 75 -4.50 -14.32 -9.56
CA PRO A 75 -3.40 -13.37 -9.35
C PRO A 75 -3.81 -11.97 -9.85
N THR A 76 -4.74 -11.32 -9.15
CA THR A 76 -5.17 -9.95 -9.44
C THR A 76 -4.19 -8.93 -8.87
N GLU A 77 -4.14 -7.75 -9.50
CA GLU A 77 -3.20 -6.69 -9.13
C GLU A 77 -3.93 -5.38 -8.81
N LEU A 78 -3.24 -4.46 -8.15
CA LEU A 78 -3.68 -3.08 -7.96
C LEU A 78 -2.58 -2.12 -8.40
N LEU A 79 -2.87 -1.26 -9.37
CA LEU A 79 -1.95 -0.26 -9.89
C LEU A 79 -2.45 1.15 -9.55
N ILE A 80 -1.75 1.84 -8.65
CA ILE A 80 -1.98 3.24 -8.31
C ILE A 80 -0.90 4.08 -8.99
N GLY A 81 -1.31 5.09 -9.76
CA GLY A 81 -0.39 6.00 -10.46
C GLY A 81 0.35 6.96 -9.54
N ASP A 82 0.77 8.11 -10.10
CA ASP A 82 1.53 9.13 -9.37
C ASP A 82 0.61 10.22 -8.80
N ASN A 83 1.06 10.92 -7.76
CA ASN A 83 0.47 12.16 -7.25
C ASN A 83 -0.99 12.04 -6.73
N ASN A 84 -1.41 10.86 -6.28
CA ASN A 84 -2.73 10.63 -5.71
C ASN A 84 -2.78 10.98 -4.23
N ILE A 85 -3.98 11.32 -3.77
CA ILE A 85 -4.32 11.49 -2.35
C ILE A 85 -5.38 10.45 -2.00
N VAL A 86 -5.03 9.49 -1.15
CA VAL A 86 -5.95 8.47 -0.61
C VAL A 86 -6.24 8.83 0.83
N ARG A 87 -7.49 9.20 1.14
CA ARG A 87 -7.89 9.66 2.47
C ARG A 87 -8.15 8.50 3.43
N GLU A 88 -8.40 8.85 4.68
CA GLU A 88 -8.64 7.91 5.76
C GLU A 88 -9.78 6.94 5.45
N PHE A 89 -9.65 5.71 5.91
CA PHE A 89 -10.67 4.65 5.77
C PHE A 89 -11.03 4.26 4.34
N CYS A 90 -10.30 4.74 3.33
CA CYS A 90 -10.44 4.24 1.97
C CYS A 90 -10.10 2.75 1.93
N THR A 91 -10.89 1.99 1.17
CA THR A 91 -10.65 0.58 0.87
C THR A 91 -10.47 0.44 -0.63
N LEU A 92 -9.31 -0.07 -1.05
CA LEU A 92 -8.96 -0.33 -2.44
C LEU A 92 -8.58 -1.79 -2.56
N HIS A 93 -9.31 -2.55 -3.38
CA HIS A 93 -9.03 -3.96 -3.61
C HIS A 93 -8.29 -4.15 -4.95
N THR A 94 -7.56 -5.25 -5.08
CA THR A 94 -7.10 -5.73 -6.39
C THR A 94 -8.30 -6.06 -7.29
N GLY A 95 -8.09 -6.13 -8.61
CA GLY A 95 -9.14 -6.46 -9.57
C GLY A 95 -8.67 -6.58 -11.00
#